data_AF-A0A7C7VN13-F1
#
_entry.id   AF-A0A7C7VN13-F1
#
_cell.length_a   1.000
_cell.length_b   1.000
_cell.length_c   1.000
_cell.angle_alpha   90.00
_cell.angle_beta   90.00
_cell.angle_gamma   90.00
#
_symmetry.space_group_name_H-M   'P 1'
#
loop_
_entity.id
_entity.type
_entity.pdbx_description
1 polymer ?
#
loop_
_entity_poly.entity_id
_entity_poly.type
_entity_poly.pdbx_seq_one_letter_code
_entity_poly.pdbx_strand_id
1 'polypeptide(L)'
;MNELNKFAIGGADGILVEQLCRMSNRHGLIAGATGTGKTVTLQTLAESFSRSGVPVFAADIKGDLSGLATAGSPHKKIDERLSKIPLKNFKLQAFPVVFWDIFGENGHPIRATISEMGPLILSNLLGLNETQSGLLYGCFKIADDQGLLLLDLKDLRSMLT
;
A
#
# COMPACT_ATOMS: atom_id res chain seq x y z
N MET A 1 20.50 26.12 5.19
CA MET A 1 20.68 24.93 6.05
C MET A 1 19.43 24.09 5.88
N ASN A 2 19.48 23.02 5.05
CA ASN A 2 18.36 22.09 4.95
C ASN A 2 18.27 21.34 6.28
N GLU A 3 17.27 21.67 7.10
CA GLU A 3 16.86 20.72 8.13
C GLU A 3 16.53 19.41 7.42
N LEU A 4 17.31 18.38 7.72
CA LEU A 4 17.05 17.04 7.23
C LEU A 4 15.67 16.65 7.76
N ASN A 5 14.67 16.57 6.88
CA ASN A 5 13.32 16.18 7.24
C ASN A 5 13.37 14.76 7.87
N LYS A 6 12.97 14.67 9.14
CA LYS A 6 13.01 13.46 9.97
C LYS A 6 11.63 13.21 10.56
N PHE A 7 11.32 11.94 10.82
CA PHE A 7 10.19 11.54 11.64
C PHE A 7 10.63 10.58 12.74
N ALA A 8 9.90 10.56 13.85
CA ALA A 8 10.12 9.63 14.94
C ALA A 8 9.49 8.27 14.61
N ILE A 9 10.25 7.18 14.79
CA ILE A 9 9.75 5.80 14.61
C ILE A 9 9.50 5.11 15.97
N GLY A 10 10.09 5.63 17.06
CA GLY A 10 9.90 5.09 18.40
C GLY A 10 10.88 5.69 19.41
N GLY A 11 11.11 4.98 20.51
CA GLY A 11 12.12 5.34 21.50
C GLY A 11 12.76 4.12 22.14
N ALA A 12 14.01 4.28 22.56
CA ALA A 12 14.80 3.27 23.27
C ALA A 12 15.62 3.98 24.35
N ASP A 13 15.64 3.43 25.58
CA ASP A 13 16.41 3.97 26.71
C ASP A 13 16.16 5.46 27.00
N GLY A 14 14.92 5.92 26.82
CA GLY A 14 14.53 7.32 27.00
C GLY A 14 15.01 8.26 25.89
N ILE A 15 15.56 7.73 24.80
CA ILE A 15 16.03 8.46 23.63
C ILE A 15 15.03 8.27 22.49
N LEU A 16 14.73 9.36 21.78
CA LEU A 16 13.90 9.32 20.58
C LEU A 16 14.68 8.67 19.43
N VAL A 17 14.09 7.68 18.78
CA VAL A 17 14.65 7.08 17.57
C VAL A 17 13.96 7.71 16.37
N GLU A 18 14.76 8.35 15.52
CA GLU A 18 14.30 9.08 14.34
C GLU A 18 14.86 8.48 13.05
N GLN A 19 14.12 8.66 11.96
CA GLN A 19 14.52 8.25 10.63
C GLN A 19 14.48 9.44 9.67
N LEU A 20 15.47 9.52 8.78
CA LEU A 20 15.52 10.51 7.71
C LEU A 20 14.49 10.16 6.63
N CYS A 21 13.52 11.04 6.37
CA CYS A 21 12.46 10.81 5.37
C CYS A 21 13.04 10.37 4.02
N ARG A 22 14.10 11.05 3.57
CA ARG A 22 14.78 10.75 2.30
C ARG A 22 15.40 9.35 2.25
N MET A 23 15.78 8.78 3.39
CA MET A 23 16.36 7.43 3.43
C MET A 23 15.29 6.34 3.59
N SER A 24 14.06 6.72 3.93
CA SER A 24 12.93 5.81 4.13
C SER A 24 12.24 5.35 2.84
N ASN A 25 12.67 5.86 1.68
CA ASN A 25 12.20 5.40 0.36
C ASN A 25 12.93 4.15 -0.15
N ARG A 26 13.83 3.58 0.65
CA ARG A 26 14.51 2.31 0.34
C ARG A 26 13.68 1.13 0.82
N HIS A 27 13.91 -0.03 0.23
CA HIS A 27 13.28 -1.28 0.68
C HIS A 27 13.62 -1.57 2.15
N GLY A 28 12.62 -2.01 2.90
CA GLY A 28 12.74 -2.36 4.31
C GLY A 28 11.82 -3.54 4.67
N LEU A 29 12.14 -4.21 5.77
CA LEU A 29 11.40 -5.34 6.30
C LEU A 29 10.99 -5.06 7.74
N ILE A 30 9.70 -5.18 8.03
CA ILE A 30 9.16 -5.16 9.39
C ILE A 30 8.78 -6.58 9.77
N ALA A 31 9.60 -7.21 10.61
CA ALA A 31 9.41 -8.58 11.07
C ALA A 31 9.22 -8.62 12.59
N GLY A 32 8.52 -9.65 13.06
CA GLY A 32 8.24 -9.87 14.48
C GLY A 32 7.13 -10.91 14.67
N ALA A 33 7.04 -11.49 15.86
CA ALA A 33 5.97 -12.44 16.19
C ALA A 33 4.59 -11.73 16.24
N THR A 34 3.51 -12.51 16.35
CA THR A 34 2.16 -11.93 16.55
C THR A 34 2.13 -11.15 17.86
N GLY A 35 1.52 -9.96 17.84
CA GLY A 35 1.43 -9.09 19.01
C GLY A 35 2.68 -8.25 19.32
N THR A 36 3.76 -8.34 18.54
CA THR A 36 4.99 -7.55 18.78
C THR A 36 4.97 -6.15 18.17
N GLY A 37 3.80 -5.65 17.77
CA GLY A 37 3.64 -4.27 17.29
C GLY A 37 3.95 -4.03 15.80
N LYS A 38 4.02 -5.06 14.95
CA LYS A 38 4.20 -4.89 13.49
C LYS A 38 3.22 -3.89 12.88
N THR A 39 1.94 -4.04 13.22
CA THR A 39 0.85 -3.15 12.77
C THR A 39 1.05 -1.71 13.26
N VAL A 40 1.45 -1.53 14.53
CA VAL A 40 1.73 -0.20 15.10
C VAL A 40 2.90 0.47 14.38
N THR A 41 3.96 -0.28 14.06
CA THR A 41 5.10 0.23 13.29
C THR A 41 4.69 0.63 11.88
N LEU A 42 3.89 -0.19 11.18
CA LEU A 42 3.38 0.12 9.85
C LEU A 42 2.49 1.38 9.86
N GLN A 43 1.59 1.51 10.84
CA GLN A 43 0.76 2.71 11.03
C GLN A 43 1.64 3.94 11.28
N THR A 44 2.61 3.85 12.20
CA THR A 44 3.53 4.97 12.51
C THR A 44 4.28 5.46 11.27
N LEU A 45 4.73 4.54 10.41
CA LEU A 45 5.37 4.88 9.15
C LEU A 45 4.40 5.55 8.17
N ALA A 46 3.21 4.96 7.99
CA ALA A 46 2.19 5.50 7.09
C ALA A 46 1.77 6.94 7.50
N GLU A 47 1.55 7.15 8.79
CA GLU A 47 1.26 8.46 9.37
C GLU A 47 2.41 9.45 9.13
N SER A 48 3.65 9.02 9.36
CA SER A 48 4.83 9.87 9.21
C SER A 48 5.05 10.31 7.77
N PHE A 49 4.84 9.40 6.81
CA PHE A 49 4.90 9.70 5.38
C PHE A 49 3.77 10.65 4.96
N SER A 50 2.54 10.38 5.40
CA SER A 50 1.40 11.25 5.13
C SER A 50 1.63 12.69 5.64
N ARG A 51 2.15 12.87 6.88
CA ARG A 51 2.52 14.20 7.41
C ARG A 51 3.63 14.87 6.62
N SER A 52 4.52 14.09 6.01
CA SER A 52 5.60 14.58 5.16
C SER A 52 5.14 14.90 3.73
N GLY A 53 3.85 14.75 3.42
CA GLY A 53 3.30 14.94 2.08
C GLY A 53 3.61 13.80 1.11
N VAL A 54 4.04 12.63 1.61
CA VAL A 54 4.35 11.46 0.81
C VAL A 54 3.13 10.51 0.83
N PRO A 55 2.51 10.20 -0.33
CA PRO A 55 1.41 9.27 -0.39
C PRO A 55 1.88 7.84 -0.09
N VAL A 56 1.05 7.08 0.63
CA VAL A 56 1.33 5.70 1.02
C VAL A 56 0.29 4.80 0.38
N PHE A 57 0.75 3.86 -0.43
CA PHE A 57 -0.07 2.80 -0.99
C PHE A 57 0.25 1.49 -0.27
N ALA A 58 -0.76 0.82 0.27
CA ALA A 58 -0.59 -0.40 1.04
C ALA A 58 -1.70 -1.41 0.75
N ALA A 59 -1.31 -2.68 0.60
CA ALA A 59 -2.24 -3.79 0.57
C ALA A 59 -2.58 -4.22 2.01
N ASP A 60 -3.78 -3.89 2.47
CA ASP A 60 -4.21 -4.15 3.85
C ASP A 60 -5.09 -5.40 3.95
N ILE A 61 -4.47 -6.58 3.88
CA ILE A 61 -5.18 -7.86 3.87
C ILE A 61 -5.97 -8.10 5.17
N LYS A 62 -5.50 -7.56 6.30
CA LYS A 62 -6.10 -7.78 7.63
C LYS A 62 -6.99 -6.64 8.11
N GLY A 63 -7.05 -5.53 7.39
CA GLY A 63 -7.74 -4.31 7.85
C GLY A 63 -6.98 -3.57 8.97
N ASP A 64 -5.70 -3.89 9.15
CA ASP A 64 -4.82 -3.41 10.21
C ASP A 64 -4.47 -1.91 10.04
N LEU A 65 -4.51 -1.38 8.82
CA LEU A 65 -4.22 0.03 8.49
C LEU A 65 -5.49 0.87 8.36
N SER A 66 -6.66 0.25 8.23
CA SER A 66 -7.95 0.95 8.11
C SER A 66 -8.24 1.93 9.25
N GLY A 67 -7.72 1.65 10.46
CA GLY A 67 -7.85 2.51 11.63
C GLY A 67 -7.26 3.92 11.45
N LEU A 68 -6.35 4.13 10.49
CA LEU A 68 -5.76 5.44 10.20
C LEU A 68 -6.80 6.50 9.78
N ALA A 69 -7.95 6.07 9.24
CA ALA A 69 -9.01 6.97 8.80
C ALA A 69 -9.74 7.65 9.96
N THR A 70 -9.58 7.17 11.20
CA THR A 70 -10.28 7.70 12.38
C THR A 70 -9.29 8.10 13.46
N ALA A 71 -9.58 9.16 14.19
CA ALA A 71 -8.79 9.52 15.35
C ALA A 71 -8.93 8.43 16.44
N GLY A 72 -7.81 7.94 16.96
CA GLY A 72 -7.83 6.99 18.07
C GLY A 72 -8.48 7.56 19.33
N SER A 73 -9.02 6.69 20.17
CA SER A 73 -9.50 7.06 21.51
C SER A 73 -8.38 6.90 22.56
N PRO A 74 -8.39 7.68 23.65
CA PRO A 74 -7.45 7.50 24.76
C PRO A 74 -7.47 6.07 25.29
N HIS A 75 -6.29 5.50 25.55
CA HIS A 75 -6.17 4.11 25.99
C HIS A 75 -4.96 3.95 26.93
N LYS A 76 -5.20 3.43 28.13
CA LYS A 76 -4.20 3.34 29.22
C LYS A 76 -2.85 2.75 28.77
N LYS A 77 -2.85 1.64 28.02
CA LYS A 77 -1.61 1.01 27.52
C LYS A 77 -0.84 1.88 26.51
N ILE A 78 -1.54 2.72 25.76
CA ILE A 78 -0.91 3.66 24.81
C ILE A 78 -0.30 4.81 25.60
N ASP A 79 -1.03 5.36 26.56
CA ASP A 79 -0.57 6.45 27.43
C ASP A 79 0.68 6.03 28.25
N GLU A 80 0.68 4.82 28.82
CA GLU A 80 1.83 4.22 29.50
C GLU A 80 3.04 4.01 28.59
N ARG A 81 2.83 3.78 27.30
CA ARG A 81 3.91 3.64 26.31
C ARG A 81 4.44 5.00 25.90
N LEU A 82 3.55 5.97 25.68
CA LEU A 82 3.91 7.34 25.34
C LEU A 82 4.69 8.02 26.47
N SER A 83 4.42 7.71 27.74
CA SER A 83 5.21 8.24 28.86
C SER A 83 6.67 7.79 28.86
N LYS A 84 6.99 6.67 28.20
CA LYS A 84 8.35 6.13 28.07
C LYS A 84 9.09 6.65 26.84
N ILE A 85 8.39 7.29 25.91
CA ILE A 85 8.97 7.77 24.66
C ILE A 85 8.95 9.30 24.71
N PRO A 86 10.09 10.00 24.53
CA PRO A 86 10.14 11.47 24.56
C PRO A 86 9.56 12.10 23.28
N LEU A 87 8.35 11.70 22.89
CA LEU A 87 7.58 12.22 21.76
C LEU A 87 6.96 13.56 22.14
N LYS A 88 7.32 14.62 21.40
CA LYS A 88 6.69 15.93 21.57
C LYS A 88 5.39 15.99 20.76
N ASN A 89 4.35 16.59 21.35
CA ASN A 89 3.09 16.91 20.68
C ASN A 89 2.36 15.72 20.04
N PHE A 90 2.42 14.53 20.66
CA PHE A 90 1.63 13.39 20.21
C PHE A 90 0.13 13.73 20.31
N LYS A 91 -0.59 13.52 19.21
CA LYS A 91 -2.03 13.72 19.10
C LYS A 91 -2.64 12.54 18.37
N LEU A 92 -3.70 11.99 18.94
CA LEU A 92 -4.58 11.06 18.26
C LEU A 92 -5.41 11.85 17.26
N GLN A 93 -5.20 11.60 15.97
CA GLN A 93 -5.88 12.30 14.88
C GLN A 93 -6.12 11.35 13.70
N ALA A 94 -7.12 11.68 12.88
CA ALA A 94 -7.40 10.97 11.64
C ALA A 94 -6.41 11.41 10.55
N PHE A 95 -6.20 10.53 9.58
CA PHE A 95 -5.39 10.78 8.39
C PHE A 95 -6.25 10.66 7.12
N PRO A 96 -5.87 11.37 6.03
CA PRO A 96 -6.55 11.22 4.75
C PRO A 96 -6.29 9.81 4.21
N VAL A 97 -7.36 9.02 4.13
CA VAL A 97 -7.32 7.63 3.66
C VAL A 97 -8.39 7.45 2.59
N VAL A 98 -8.03 6.78 1.51
CA VAL A 98 -8.98 6.31 0.49
C VAL A 98 -8.87 4.79 0.44
N PHE A 99 -9.97 4.11 0.74
CA PHE A 99 -10.06 2.66 0.61
C PHE A 99 -10.31 2.29 -0.84
N TRP A 100 -9.45 1.46 -1.41
CA TRP A 100 -9.62 0.92 -2.76
C TRP A 100 -10.27 -0.45 -2.64
N ASP A 101 -11.37 -0.66 -3.37
CA ASP A 101 -12.14 -1.88 -3.34
C ASP A 101 -12.16 -2.53 -4.74
N ILE A 102 -11.72 -3.79 -4.79
CA ILE A 102 -11.68 -4.60 -6.00
C ILE A 102 -13.09 -4.91 -6.50
N PHE A 103 -14.04 -5.11 -5.59
CA PHE A 103 -15.44 -5.39 -5.93
C PHE A 103 -16.27 -4.11 -6.07
N GLY A 104 -15.76 -2.97 -5.60
CA GLY A 104 -16.42 -1.66 -5.69
C GLY A 104 -17.66 -1.53 -4.81
N GLU A 105 -17.77 -2.28 -3.72
CA GLU A 105 -18.93 -2.29 -2.83
C GLU A 105 -18.80 -1.29 -1.68
N ASN A 106 -17.63 -1.27 -1.03
CA ASN A 106 -17.39 -0.56 0.24
C ASN A 106 -16.31 0.52 0.14
N GLY A 107 -15.74 0.74 -1.05
CA GLY A 107 -14.65 1.68 -1.25
C GLY A 107 -14.60 2.25 -2.67
N HIS A 108 -13.54 2.99 -2.95
CA HIS A 108 -13.27 3.51 -4.28
C HIS A 108 -13.01 2.34 -5.24
N PRO A 109 -13.80 2.17 -6.31
CA PRO A 109 -13.67 1.02 -7.18
C PRO A 109 -12.34 1.06 -7.92
N ILE A 110 -11.61 -0.05 -7.89
CA ILE A 110 -10.43 -0.22 -8.74
C ILE A 110 -10.90 -0.40 -10.19
N ARG A 111 -10.49 0.51 -11.06
CA ARG A 111 -10.76 0.42 -12.50
C ARG A 111 -9.50 -0.04 -13.20
N ALA A 112 -9.57 -1.21 -13.83
CA ALA A 112 -8.55 -1.74 -14.70
C ALA A 112 -9.22 -2.55 -15.81
N THR A 113 -8.77 -2.35 -17.05
CA THR A 113 -9.18 -3.13 -18.22
C THR A 113 -8.14 -4.20 -18.54
N ILE A 114 -8.54 -5.23 -19.29
CA ILE A 114 -7.60 -6.23 -19.81
C ILE A 114 -6.50 -5.58 -20.65
N SER A 115 -6.86 -4.56 -21.43
CA SER A 115 -5.91 -3.75 -22.22
C SER A 115 -4.85 -3.08 -21.34
N GLU A 116 -5.25 -2.48 -20.22
CA GLU A 116 -4.32 -1.82 -19.28
C GLU A 116 -3.43 -2.82 -18.53
N MET A 117 -3.93 -4.03 -18.24
CA MET A 117 -3.10 -5.09 -17.63
C MET A 117 -2.03 -5.58 -18.60
N GLY A 118 -2.39 -5.74 -19.88
CA GLY A 118 -1.48 -6.20 -20.92
C GLY A 118 -1.09 -7.68 -20.80
N PRO A 119 -0.44 -8.23 -21.84
CA PRO A 119 -0.15 -9.66 -21.93
C PRO A 119 0.89 -10.11 -20.89
N LEU A 120 1.83 -9.25 -20.49
CA LEU A 120 2.87 -9.59 -19.51
C LEU A 120 2.29 -9.87 -18.11
N ILE A 121 1.48 -8.94 -17.60
CA ILE A 121 0.89 -9.08 -16.25
C ILE A 121 -0.06 -10.27 -16.23
N LEU A 122 -0.87 -10.43 -17.28
CA LEU A 122 -1.81 -11.54 -17.39
C LEU A 122 -1.10 -12.89 -17.50
N SER A 123 -0.03 -13.00 -18.29
CA SER A 123 0.79 -14.23 -18.36
C SER A 123 1.32 -14.64 -16.99
N ASN A 124 1.86 -13.69 -16.23
CA ASN A 124 2.39 -13.95 -14.89
C ASN A 124 1.28 -14.32 -13.90
N LEU A 125 0.15 -13.60 -13.94
CA LEU A 125 -0.98 -13.82 -13.04
C LEU A 125 -1.65 -15.18 -13.27
N LEU A 126 -1.74 -15.62 -14.53
CA LEU A 126 -2.33 -16.90 -14.91
C LEU A 126 -1.33 -18.07 -14.90
N GLY A 127 -0.04 -17.80 -14.67
CA GLY A 127 1.00 -18.83 -14.67
C GLY A 127 1.16 -19.53 -16.03
N LEU A 128 1.06 -18.76 -17.12
CA LEU A 128 1.09 -19.30 -18.48
C LEU A 128 2.48 -19.83 -18.85
N ASN A 129 2.52 -20.92 -19.61
CA ASN A 129 3.77 -21.39 -20.23
C ASN A 129 4.16 -20.51 -21.44
N GLU A 130 5.32 -20.79 -22.04
CA GLU A 130 5.86 -20.01 -23.17
C GLU A 130 4.90 -19.97 -24.36
N THR A 131 4.32 -21.11 -24.74
CA THR A 131 3.37 -21.20 -25.86
C THR A 131 2.09 -20.41 -25.60
N GLN A 132 1.50 -20.56 -24.40
CA GLN A 132 0.30 -19.84 -23.99
C GLN A 132 0.55 -18.33 -23.91
N SER A 133 1.70 -17.93 -23.41
CA SER A 133 2.12 -16.53 -23.39
C SER A 133 2.28 -16.00 -24.81
N GLY A 134 2.95 -16.74 -25.70
CA GLY A 134 3.08 -16.35 -27.11
C GLY A 134 1.73 -16.12 -27.80
N LEU A 135 0.75 -16.99 -27.56
CA LEU A 135 -0.62 -16.82 -28.03
C LEU A 135 -1.27 -15.56 -27.46
N LEU A 136 -1.16 -15.34 -26.15
CA LEU A 136 -1.71 -14.15 -25.49
C LEU A 136 -1.12 -12.86 -26.07
N TYR A 137 0.20 -12.80 -26.26
CA TYR A 137 0.86 -11.67 -26.93
C TYR A 137 0.34 -11.46 -28.36
N GLY A 138 0.10 -12.54 -29.10
CA GLY A 138 -0.52 -12.49 -30.42
C GLY A 138 -1.92 -11.87 -30.39
N CYS A 139 -2.78 -12.29 -29.46
CA CYS A 139 -4.12 -11.72 -29.29
C CYS A 139 -4.08 -10.23 -29.01
N PHE A 140 -3.21 -9.77 -28.09
CA PHE A 140 -3.04 -8.35 -27.80
C PHE A 140 -2.53 -7.56 -29.00
N LYS A 141 -1.57 -8.11 -29.76
CA LYS A 141 -1.07 -7.47 -30.98
C LYS A 141 -2.16 -7.29 -32.03
N ILE A 142 -3.00 -8.31 -32.23
CA ILE A 142 -4.14 -8.23 -33.16
C ILE A 142 -5.16 -7.19 -32.68
N ALA A 143 -5.46 -7.16 -31.38
CA ALA A 143 -6.36 -6.17 -30.80
C ALA A 143 -5.84 -4.74 -31.03
N ASP A 144 -4.56 -4.48 -30.76
CA ASP A 144 -3.92 -3.19 -31.00
C ASP A 144 -3.95 -2.79 -32.48
N ASP A 145 -3.60 -3.70 -33.39
CA ASP A 145 -3.59 -3.45 -34.83
C ASP A 145 -4.98 -3.13 -35.40
N GLN A 146 -6.03 -3.67 -34.78
CA GLN A 146 -7.42 -3.45 -35.17
C GLN A 146 -8.11 -2.34 -34.36
N GLY A 147 -7.41 -1.72 -33.40
CA GLY A 147 -7.99 -0.70 -32.53
C GLY A 147 -9.08 -1.23 -31.60
N LEU A 148 -9.01 -2.51 -31.23
CA LEU A 148 -9.95 -3.18 -30.32
C LEU A 148 -9.49 -3.00 -28.88
N LEU A 149 -10.31 -2.35 -28.06
CA LEU A 149 -10.11 -2.29 -26.62
C LEU A 149 -10.68 -3.54 -25.95
N LEU A 150 -9.81 -4.36 -25.37
CA LEU A 150 -10.19 -5.47 -24.50
C LEU A 150 -10.53 -4.91 -23.12
N LEU A 151 -11.81 -4.78 -22.79
CA LEU A 151 -12.27 -4.19 -21.53
C LEU A 151 -12.33 -5.24 -20.44
N ASP A 152 -12.87 -6.41 -20.74
CA ASP A 152 -13.06 -7.50 -19.78
C ASP A 152 -12.57 -8.86 -20.30
N LEU A 153 -12.72 -9.90 -19.46
CA LEU A 153 -12.32 -11.27 -19.81
C LEU A 153 -13.17 -11.89 -20.93
N LYS A 154 -14.36 -11.37 -21.20
CA LYS A 154 -15.19 -11.86 -22.32
C LYS A 154 -14.59 -11.40 -23.63
N ASP A 155 -14.14 -10.15 -23.71
CA ASP A 155 -13.45 -9.61 -24.89
C ASP A 155 -12.18 -10.42 -25.19
N LEU A 156 -11.37 -10.68 -24.17
CA LEU A 156 -10.17 -11.51 -24.32
C LEU A 156 -10.50 -12.93 -24.79
N ARG A 157 -11.56 -13.53 -24.24
CA ARG A 157 -11.99 -14.88 -24.63
C ARG A 157 -12.46 -14.92 -26.08
N SER A 158 -13.15 -13.87 -26.55
CA SER A 158 -13.58 -13.75 -27.95
C SER A 158 -12.41 -13.66 -28.95
N MET A 159 -11.21 -13.27 -28.51
CA MET A 159 -10.00 -13.29 -29.36
C MET A 159 -9.38 -14.70 -29.49
N LEU A 160 -9.77 -15.64 -28.64
CA LEU A 160 -9.19 -16.98 -28.53
C LEU A 160 -10.08 -18.09 -29.12
N THR A 161 -11.32 -17.77 -29.49
CA THR A 161 -12.34 -18.70 -30.00
C THR A 161 -12.94 -18.19 -31.30
#